data_AF-A0A5D2HQW8-F1
#
_entry.id   AF-A0A5D2HQW8-F1
#
_cell.length_a   1.000
_cell.length_b   1.000
_cell.length_c   1.000
_cell.angle_alpha   90.00
_cell.angle_beta   90.00
_cell.angle_gamma   90.00
#
_symmetry.space_group_name_H-M   'P 1'
#
loop_
_entity.id
_entity.type
_entity.pdbx_description
1 polymer ?
#
loop_
_entity_poly.entity_id
_entity_poly.type
_entity_poly.pdbx_seq_one_letter_code
_entity_poly.pdbx_strand_id
1 'polypeptide(L)'
;MAESICRALRDGAVEGELAPAFTIEDSVTSPFALQVFSHVLSQLFSSILAGKSQSLGLVVVSFSRNPSFCLDLLKNKGTDVASSDKQEVKPMDKLYNSIIELGKGLVGGGKIRFSIAIDSVILSILFANV
;
A
#
# COMPACT_ATOMS: atom_id res chain seq x y z
N MET A 1 17.95 -8.72 -13.61
CA MET A 1 17.88 -7.67 -12.57
C MET A 1 16.49 -7.03 -12.50
N ALA A 2 15.93 -6.53 -13.62
CA ALA A 2 14.56 -6.01 -13.62
C ALA A 2 13.51 -7.08 -13.23
N GLU A 3 13.65 -8.30 -13.74
CA GLU A 3 12.71 -9.39 -13.48
C GLU A 3 12.63 -9.81 -12.01
N SER A 4 13.75 -9.79 -11.27
CA SER A 4 13.74 -10.10 -9.83
C SER A 4 13.05 -9.01 -9.01
N ILE A 5 13.18 -7.74 -9.42
CA ILE A 5 12.49 -6.61 -8.79
C ILE A 5 10.99 -6.67 -9.10
N CYS A 6 10.61 -6.91 -10.35
CA CYS A 6 9.20 -7.08 -10.74
C CYS A 6 8.54 -8.25 -10.00
N ARG A 7 9.25 -9.39 -9.87
CA ARG A 7 8.81 -10.52 -9.06
C ARG A 7 8.69 -10.14 -7.59
N ALA A 8 9.69 -9.51 -6.98
CA ALA A 8 9.65 -9.12 -5.58
C ALA A 8 8.49 -8.14 -5.28
N LEU A 9 8.23 -7.18 -6.17
CA LEU A 9 7.13 -6.23 -6.02
C LEU A 9 5.76 -6.91 -6.14
N ARG A 10 5.59 -7.85 -7.07
CA ARG A 10 4.32 -8.56 -7.31
C ARG A 10 4.07 -9.67 -6.29
N ASP A 11 5.05 -10.52 -6.10
CA ASP A 11 4.94 -11.79 -5.37
C ASP A 11 5.42 -11.63 -3.91
N GLY A 12 6.08 -10.52 -3.57
CA GLY A 12 6.72 -10.32 -2.26
C GLY A 12 8.17 -10.81 -2.24
N ALA A 13 8.97 -10.28 -1.31
CA ALA A 13 10.34 -10.76 -1.08
C ALA A 13 10.34 -12.14 -0.41
N VAL A 14 11.17 -13.05 -0.92
CA VAL A 14 11.38 -14.35 -0.27
C VAL A 14 12.25 -14.21 0.98
N GLU A 15 12.28 -15.25 1.81
CA GLU A 15 13.04 -15.23 3.06
C GLU A 15 14.54 -15.02 2.79
N GLY A 16 15.11 -13.94 3.34
CA GLY A 16 16.49 -13.51 3.09
C GLY A 16 16.64 -12.40 2.03
N GLU A 17 15.59 -12.08 1.28
CA GLU A 17 15.57 -10.91 0.39
C GLU A 17 15.12 -9.64 1.15
N LEU A 18 15.65 -8.47 0.75
CA LEU A 18 15.21 -7.19 1.28
C LEU A 18 13.76 -6.90 0.85
N ALA A 19 12.99 -6.29 1.75
CA ALA A 19 11.64 -5.83 1.42
C ALA A 19 11.73 -4.81 0.25
N PRO A 20 11.05 -5.07 -0.87
CA PRO A 20 11.14 -4.20 -2.03
C PRO A 20 10.36 -2.91 -1.76
N ALA A 21 11.03 -1.77 -1.97
CA ALA A 21 10.40 -0.47 -1.97
C ALA A 21 10.34 0.06 -3.39
N PHE A 22 9.21 0.66 -3.76
CA PHE A 22 9.03 1.29 -5.06
C PHE A 22 8.38 2.66 -4.88
N THR A 23 9.01 3.68 -5.45
CA THR A 23 8.56 5.07 -5.40
C THR A 23 8.09 5.50 -6.77
N ILE A 24 6.94 6.16 -6.83
CA ILE A 24 6.43 6.79 -8.03
C ILE A 24 6.66 8.29 -7.88
N GLU A 25 7.44 8.86 -8.79
CA GLU A 25 7.65 10.31 -8.88
C GLU A 25 6.90 10.85 -10.08
N ASP A 26 6.24 11.99 -9.92
CA ASP A 26 5.71 12.78 -11.01
C ASP A 26 6.15 14.24 -10.91
N SER A 27 5.77 15.00 -11.94
CA SER A 27 6.05 16.43 -12.04
C SER A 27 4.78 17.18 -12.38
N VAL A 28 4.77 18.49 -12.15
CA VAL A 28 3.65 19.36 -12.55
C VAL A 28 3.39 19.28 -14.05
N THR A 29 4.44 19.05 -14.85
CA THR A 29 4.36 18.89 -16.31
C THR A 29 3.86 17.51 -16.75
N SER A 30 3.82 16.52 -15.85
CA SER A 30 3.42 15.15 -16.17
C SER A 30 2.78 14.44 -14.95
N PRO A 31 1.57 14.84 -14.52
CA PRO A 31 0.95 14.39 -13.26
C PRO A 31 0.31 12.99 -13.39
N PHE A 32 1.10 12.00 -13.83
CA PHE A 32 0.64 10.64 -14.05
C PHE A 32 0.82 9.73 -12.82
N ALA A 33 1.43 10.20 -11.72
CA ALA A 33 1.70 9.34 -10.57
C ALA A 33 0.43 8.71 -10.02
N LEU A 34 -0.68 9.44 -9.99
CA LEU A 34 -1.96 8.89 -9.54
C LEU A 34 -2.41 7.71 -10.39
N GLN A 35 -2.31 7.83 -11.72
CA GLN A 35 -2.79 6.78 -12.63
C GLN A 35 -1.91 5.54 -12.55
N VAL A 36 -0.59 5.75 -12.45
CA VAL A 36 0.38 4.67 -12.23
C VAL A 36 0.15 4.02 -10.87
N PHE A 37 0.00 4.82 -9.80
CA PHE A 37 -0.31 4.35 -8.45
C PHE A 37 -1.58 3.51 -8.44
N SER A 38 -2.64 4.02 -9.06
CA SER A 38 -3.92 3.32 -9.16
C SER A 38 -3.77 1.98 -9.87
N HIS A 39 -3.00 1.94 -10.96
CA HIS A 39 -2.72 0.72 -11.70
C HIS A 39 -1.94 -0.29 -10.84
N VAL A 40 -0.84 0.15 -10.22
CA VAL A 40 0.04 -0.69 -9.38
C VAL A 40 -0.72 -1.21 -8.17
N LEU A 41 -1.45 -0.35 -7.44
CA LEU A 41 -2.25 -0.73 -6.28
C LEU A 41 -3.25 -1.84 -6.61
N SER A 42 -3.90 -1.71 -7.76
CA SER A 42 -4.87 -2.71 -8.23
C SER A 42 -4.22 -4.04 -8.61
N GLN A 43 -3.06 -4.01 -9.25
CA GLN A 43 -2.32 -5.22 -9.61
C GLN A 43 -1.84 -5.96 -8.36
N LEU A 44 -1.35 -5.23 -7.36
CA LEU A 44 -0.95 -5.79 -6.07
C LEU A 44 -2.14 -6.44 -5.37
N PHE A 45 -3.25 -5.71 -5.26
CA PHE A 45 -4.45 -6.22 -4.61
C PHE A 45 -5.03 -7.45 -5.32
N SER A 46 -5.08 -7.44 -6.65
CA SER A 46 -5.48 -8.60 -7.45
C SER A 46 -4.56 -9.80 -7.24
N SER A 47 -3.25 -9.58 -7.12
CA SER A 47 -2.27 -10.65 -6.86
C SER A 47 -2.40 -11.25 -5.46
N ILE A 48 -2.72 -10.43 -4.46
CA ILE A 48 -3.02 -10.87 -3.09
C ILE A 48 -4.31 -11.72 -3.07
N LEU A 49 -5.39 -11.21 -3.67
CA LEU A 49 -6.68 -11.94 -3.73
C LEU A 49 -6.57 -13.27 -4.50
N ALA A 50 -5.75 -13.31 -5.54
CA ALA A 50 -5.50 -14.53 -6.31
C ALA A 50 -4.58 -15.53 -5.56
N GLY A 51 -4.09 -15.21 -4.36
CA GLY A 51 -3.16 -16.04 -3.59
C GLY A 51 -1.78 -16.21 -4.24
N LYS A 52 -1.43 -15.31 -5.18
CA LYS A 52 -0.14 -15.33 -5.89
C LYS A 52 0.93 -14.52 -5.18
N SER A 53 0.52 -13.59 -4.33
CA SER A 53 1.42 -12.79 -3.50
C SER A 53 1.65 -13.46 -2.15
N GLN A 54 2.87 -13.35 -1.62
CA GLN A 54 3.17 -13.69 -0.23
C GLN A 54 2.58 -12.71 0.78
N SER A 55 2.15 -11.54 0.29
CA SER A 55 1.43 -10.56 1.08
C SER A 55 0.00 -11.05 1.31
N LEU A 56 -0.42 -11.08 2.57
CA LEU A 56 -1.74 -11.55 3.01
C LEU A 56 -2.72 -10.40 3.22
N GLY A 57 -2.27 -9.16 3.10
CA GLY A 57 -3.08 -7.98 3.30
C GLY A 57 -2.43 -6.73 2.71
N LEU A 58 -3.25 -5.72 2.45
CA LEU A 58 -2.82 -4.44 1.92
C LEU A 58 -3.26 -3.32 2.88
N VAL A 59 -2.29 -2.58 3.41
CA VAL A 59 -2.54 -1.38 4.20
C VAL A 59 -2.31 -0.17 3.30
N VAL A 60 -3.31 0.69 3.16
CA VAL A 60 -3.20 1.93 2.39
C VAL A 60 -3.15 3.11 3.34
N VAL A 61 -2.13 3.93 3.21
CA VAL A 61 -1.94 5.18 3.95
C VAL A 61 -2.17 6.33 2.97
N SER A 62 -3.17 7.17 3.24
CA SER A 62 -3.50 8.32 2.40
C SER A 62 -3.30 9.61 3.20
N PHE A 63 -2.36 10.45 2.74
CA PHE A 63 -2.09 11.76 3.30
C PHE A 63 -2.74 12.88 2.47
N SER A 64 -2.68 12.75 1.14
CA SER A 64 -3.13 13.82 0.23
C SER A 64 -4.60 13.73 -0.13
N ARG A 65 -5.20 12.55 0.02
CA ARG A 65 -6.59 12.26 -0.39
C ARG A 65 -7.40 11.64 0.73
N ASN A 66 -8.71 11.82 0.63
CA ASN A 66 -9.66 11.16 1.50
C ASN A 66 -9.52 9.62 1.35
N PRO A 67 -9.37 8.83 2.43
CA PRO A 67 -9.25 7.37 2.35
C PRO A 67 -10.38 6.66 1.59
N SER A 68 -11.56 7.30 1.46
CA SER A 68 -12.62 6.80 0.58
C SER A 68 -12.17 6.69 -0.88
N PHE A 69 -11.34 7.62 -1.36
CA PHE A 69 -10.84 7.63 -2.74
C PHE A 69 -10.11 6.32 -3.09
N CYS A 70 -9.22 5.85 -2.21
CA CYS A 70 -8.49 4.60 -2.42
C CYS A 70 -9.41 3.38 -2.40
N LEU A 71 -10.43 3.39 -1.54
CA LEU A 71 -11.41 2.30 -1.49
C LEU A 71 -12.33 2.27 -2.70
N ASP A 72 -12.80 3.43 -3.14
CA ASP A 72 -13.62 3.57 -4.34
C ASP A 72 -12.81 3.13 -5.57
N LEU A 73 -11.51 3.44 -5.61
CA LEU A 73 -10.61 2.97 -6.67
C LEU A 73 -10.53 1.44 -6.73
N LEU A 74 -10.40 0.78 -5.57
CA LEU A 74 -10.37 -0.69 -5.49
C LEU A 74 -11.74 -1.30 -5.85
N LYS A 75 -12.84 -0.73 -5.34
CA LYS A 75 -14.20 -1.19 -5.65
C LYS A 75 -14.54 -1.07 -7.13
N ASN A 76 -14.23 0.07 -7.74
CA ASN A 76 -14.51 0.34 -9.16
C ASN A 76 -13.77 -0.59 -10.12
N LYS A 77 -12.70 -1.26 -9.65
CA LYS A 77 -11.97 -2.27 -10.41
C LYS A 77 -12.46 -3.70 -10.22
N GLY A 78 -13.63 -3.88 -9.60
CA GLY A 78 -14.33 -5.16 -9.53
C GLY A 78 -13.88 -6.07 -8.37
N THR A 79 -13.19 -5.52 -7.36
CA THR A 79 -12.82 -6.28 -6.17
C THR A 79 -13.78 -6.01 -5.02
N ASP A 80 -14.50 -7.05 -4.59
CA ASP A 80 -15.36 -7.04 -3.40
C ASP A 80 -14.47 -7.05 -2.15
N VAL A 81 -14.26 -5.87 -1.57
CA VAL A 81 -13.44 -5.71 -0.36
C VAL A 81 -14.29 -6.14 0.84
N ALA A 82 -14.21 -7.43 1.19
CA ALA A 82 -15.02 -8.06 2.23
C ALA A 82 -14.86 -7.44 3.63
N SER A 83 -13.72 -6.78 3.91
CA SER A 83 -13.51 -5.97 5.10
C SER A 83 -12.54 -4.82 4.80
N SER A 84 -12.97 -3.58 5.09
CA SER A 84 -12.10 -2.39 5.02
C SER A 84 -12.20 -1.65 6.33
N ASP A 85 -11.25 -1.89 7.23
CA ASP A 85 -11.12 -1.10 8.45
C ASP A 85 -10.49 0.25 8.10
N LYS A 86 -11.29 1.32 8.22
CA LYS A 86 -10.83 2.70 8.02
C LYS A 86 -10.49 3.27 9.38
N GLN A 87 -9.22 3.58 9.60
CA GLN A 87 -8.78 4.26 10.81
C GLN A 87 -8.19 5.62 10.43
N GLU A 88 -8.80 6.70 10.93
CA GLU A 88 -8.22 8.04 10.83
C GLU A 88 -7.19 8.22 11.94
N VAL A 89 -5.92 8.40 11.58
CA VAL A 89 -4.83 8.58 12.53
C VAL A 89 -4.29 10.00 12.38
N LYS A 90 -4.49 10.83 13.40
CA LYS A 90 -4.06 12.24 13.40
C LYS A 90 -2.60 12.44 13.83
N PRO A 91 -2.10 11.79 14.91
CA PRO A 91 -0.71 11.98 15.32
C PRO A 91 0.23 11.09 14.49
N MET A 92 1.28 11.67 13.92
CA MET A 92 2.36 10.92 13.25
C MET A 92 3.02 9.90 14.19
N ASP A 93 3.11 10.20 15.48
CA ASP A 93 3.69 9.32 16.50
C ASP A 93 2.93 7.99 16.66
N LYS A 94 1.65 7.98 16.27
CA LYS A 94 0.78 6.79 16.34
C LYS A 94 0.63 6.09 15.00
N LEU A 95 1.02 6.71 13.88
CA LEU A 95 0.86 6.12 12.55
C LEU A 95 1.60 4.80 12.40
N TYR A 96 2.84 4.73 12.88
CA TYR A 96 3.59 3.48 12.85
C TYR A 96 2.87 2.36 13.61
N ASN A 97 2.41 2.64 14.83
CA ASN A 97 1.70 1.66 15.65
C ASN A 97 0.37 1.24 15.01
N SER A 98 -0.39 2.18 14.46
CA SER A 98 -1.64 1.90 13.74
C SER A 98 -1.41 1.05 12.48
N ILE A 99 -0.36 1.30 11.70
CA ILE A 99 -0.02 0.48 10.53
C ILE A 99 0.29 -0.96 10.96
N ILE A 100 1.06 -1.13 12.04
CA ILE A 100 1.41 -2.44 12.57
C ILE A 100 0.18 -3.16 13.15
N GLU A 101 -0.69 -2.45 13.86
CA GLU A 101 -1.92 -2.99 14.44
C GLU A 101 -2.90 -3.45 13.34
N LEU A 102 -3.14 -2.61 12.32
CA LEU A 102 -3.97 -2.95 11.16
C LEU A 102 -3.38 -4.12 10.37
N GLY A 103 -2.07 -4.10 10.11
CA GLY A 103 -1.38 -5.19 9.41
C GLY A 103 -1.47 -6.52 10.17
N LYS A 104 -1.35 -6.50 11.50
CA LYS A 104 -1.55 -7.70 12.34
C LYS A 104 -3.00 -8.19 12.32
N GLY A 105 -3.97 -7.28 12.37
CA GLY A 105 -5.40 -7.62 12.27
C GLY A 105 -5.76 -8.30 10.96
N LEU A 106 -5.12 -7.89 9.86
CA LEU A 106 -5.31 -8.48 8.53
C LEU A 106 -4.69 -9.87 8.36
N VAL A 107 -3.53 -10.13 8.97
CA VAL A 107 -2.71 -11.33 8.68
C VAL A 107 -2.94 -12.48 9.69
N GLY A 108 -3.61 -12.23 10.81
CA GLY A 108 -3.82 -13.22 11.87
C GLY A 108 -2.54 -13.56 12.64
N GLY A 109 -2.61 -14.52 13.57
CA GLY A 109 -1.51 -14.86 14.51
C GLY A 109 -0.24 -15.49 13.92
N GLY A 110 -0.04 -15.41 12.59
CA GLY A 110 1.08 -16.00 11.87
C GLY A 110 2.20 -15.01 11.51
N LYS A 111 3.09 -15.42 10.59
CA LYS A 111 4.21 -14.59 10.10
C LYS A 111 3.65 -13.41 9.30
N ILE A 112 3.78 -12.21 9.86
CA ILE A 112 3.17 -10.98 9.36
C ILE A 112 3.81 -10.59 8.02
N ARG A 113 3.10 -10.81 6.90
CA ARG A 113 3.47 -10.34 5.56
C ARG A 113 2.31 -9.54 4.98
N PHE A 114 2.43 -8.22 4.98
CA PHE A 114 1.46 -7.32 4.36
C PHE A 114 2.20 -6.26 3.54
N SER A 115 1.51 -5.71 2.54
CA SER A 115 2.02 -4.65 1.68
C SER A 115 1.52 -3.30 2.18
N ILE A 116 2.34 -2.27 2.09
CA ILE A 116 1.99 -0.90 2.45
C ILE A 116 2.01 -0.06 1.18
N ALA A 117 0.92 0.65 0.90
CA ALA A 117 0.85 1.65 -0.16
C ALA A 117 0.65 3.03 0.43
N ILE A 118 1.43 4.01 -0.01
CA ILE A 118 1.38 5.40 0.45
C ILE A 118 1.06 6.30 -0.74
N ASP A 119 0.07 7.19 -0.63
CA ASP A 119 -0.35 8.05 -1.74
C ASP A 119 0.65 9.19 -2.02
N SER A 120 1.24 9.77 -0.99
CA SER A 120 2.16 10.90 -1.07
C SER A 120 3.15 10.86 0.09
N VAL A 121 4.41 10.61 -0.23
CA VAL A 121 5.51 10.67 0.76
C VAL A 121 5.90 12.13 1.04
N ILE A 122 5.75 13.02 0.07
CA ILE A 122 6.07 14.46 0.21
C ILE A 122 5.24 15.08 1.33
N LEU A 123 3.93 14.78 1.39
CA LEU A 123 3.06 15.32 2.43
C LEU A 123 3.44 14.78 3.82
N SER A 124 3.90 13.54 3.91
CA SER A 124 4.39 12.96 5.18
C SER A 124 5.62 13.70 5.75
N ILE A 125 6.52 14.16 4.87
CA ILE A 125 7.72 14.94 5.25
C ILE A 125 7.35 16.38 5.63
N LEU A 126 6.35 16.96 4.96
CA LEU A 126 5.84 18.29 5.28
C LEU A 126 5.20 18.34 6.67
N PHE A 127 4.39 17.34 7.02
CA PHE A 127 3.76 17.24 8.36
C PHE A 127 4.74 16.91 9.49
N ALA A 128 5.92 16.38 9.19
CA ALA A 128 6.97 16.10 10.19
C ALA A 128 7.84 17.33 10.52
N ASN A 129 7.78 18.40 9.71
CA ASN A 129 8.59 19.61 9.86
C ASN A 129 7.78 20.85 10.30
N VAL A 130 6.52 20.67 10.73
CA VAL A 130 5.66 21.71 11.32
C VAL A 130 5.54 21.48 12.82
#